data_AF-A0A6M0FLX2-F1
#
_entry.id   AF-A0A6M0FLX2-F1
#
_cell.length_a   1.000
_cell.length_b   1.000
_cell.length_c   1.000
_cell.angle_alpha   90.00
_cell.angle_beta   90.00
_cell.angle_gamma   90.00
#
_symmetry.space_group_name_H-M   'P 1'
#
loop_
_entity.id
_entity.type
_entity.pdbx_description
1 polymer ?
#
loop_
_entity_poly.entity_id
_entity_poly.type
_entity_poly.pdbx_seq_one_letter_code
_entity_poly.pdbx_strand_id
1 'polypeptide(L)'
;MNIFKLSRLLSRSLIGAVGLSASAMALLAVTQSSNAATVNPGLDYVFTPTGSATFFFDDPIDIGFVTFKGLPIDSSTLGITDTIIRRTDPVSEPSGDTPIIIEDLSLVSVEAVGGKDVFVGLDPNMQSGGEMTIRHDESGDGGTWDSFFDINGIAIIADAGTLNPTGPDFIKNLIAGCPSASYECQPFQKGTFIASNEPWSMTPGSDNFVGPESSNFFLTAPVIHDAGDGTIHIVEPTPVPEPSATLALTLFALAGTWGLKKKQSFK
;
A
#
# COMPACT_ATOMS: atom_id res chain seq x y z
N MET A 1 27.71 41.03 102.18
CA MET A 1 26.40 40.70 101.59
C MET A 1 26.60 39.48 100.69
N ASN A 2 25.77 38.47 100.90
CA ASN A 2 25.81 37.07 100.42
C ASN A 2 26.08 36.86 98.92
N ILE A 3 26.45 35.72 98.32
CA ILE A 3 26.96 34.35 98.61
C ILE A 3 27.11 33.74 97.18
N PHE A 4 28.17 32.96 96.89
CA PHE A 4 28.30 31.75 96.01
C PHE A 4 27.37 31.59 94.75
N LYS A 5 27.68 30.99 93.59
CA LYS A 5 28.64 29.96 93.14
C LYS A 5 28.38 29.62 91.65
N LEU A 6 29.40 29.03 91.00
CA LEU A 6 29.39 27.78 90.20
C LEU A 6 28.47 27.57 88.97
N SER A 7 29.18 27.20 87.89
CA SER A 7 28.81 26.37 86.73
C SER A 7 27.77 25.26 86.95
N ARG A 8 26.99 24.95 85.90
CA ARG A 8 26.66 23.61 85.31
C ARG A 8 25.43 23.73 84.39
N LEU A 9 25.56 23.38 83.11
CA LEU A 9 25.16 22.10 82.50
C LEU A 9 23.63 21.81 82.54
N LEU A 10 23.09 21.71 81.32
CA LEU A 10 22.22 20.63 80.84
C LEU A 10 20.72 20.56 81.21
N SER A 11 19.94 20.51 80.11
CA SER A 11 18.87 19.53 79.84
C SER A 11 17.47 19.75 80.43
N ARG A 12 16.50 19.96 79.54
CA ARG A 12 15.36 19.07 79.22
C ARG A 12 14.29 19.90 78.49
N SER A 13 14.09 19.65 77.20
CA SER A 13 13.14 18.66 76.65
C SER A 13 11.71 19.20 76.67
N LEU A 14 11.26 19.71 75.51
CA LEU A 14 9.84 19.65 75.15
C LEU A 14 9.72 18.70 73.96
N ILE A 15 9.02 17.61 74.25
CA ILE A 15 8.60 16.54 73.36
C ILE A 15 7.50 17.08 72.45
N GLY A 16 7.57 16.75 71.16
CA GLY A 16 6.53 16.98 70.16
C GLY A 16 7.09 16.53 68.80
N ALA A 17 7.25 15.23 68.60
CA ALA A 17 6.27 14.36 67.98
C ALA A 17 6.11 14.62 66.47
N VAL A 18 6.76 13.72 65.71
CA VAL A 18 6.32 13.11 64.45
C VAL A 18 5.84 14.06 63.36
N GLY A 19 6.70 14.25 62.37
CA GLY A 19 6.34 14.85 61.09
C GLY A 19 7.43 14.62 60.06
N LEU A 20 7.80 13.35 59.82
CA LEU A 20 8.37 12.94 58.53
C LEU A 20 7.26 13.17 57.49
N SER A 21 7.08 14.42 57.09
CA SER A 21 6.16 14.78 56.02
C SER A 21 6.78 14.32 54.70
N ALA A 22 6.50 13.06 54.39
CA ALA A 22 6.22 12.59 53.04
C ALA A 22 7.19 13.09 51.95
N SER A 23 8.47 12.74 52.05
CA SER A 23 9.26 12.39 50.86
C SER A 23 8.89 10.98 50.39
N ALA A 24 7.59 10.73 50.29
CA ALA A 24 6.99 9.73 49.44
C ALA A 24 6.18 10.52 48.42
N MET A 25 6.90 11.28 47.57
CA MET A 25 6.41 11.45 46.21
C MET A 25 6.39 10.04 45.64
N ALA A 26 5.28 9.35 45.83
CA ALA A 26 4.80 8.46 44.80
C ALA A 26 4.59 9.35 43.57
N LEU A 27 5.68 9.59 42.82
CA LEU A 27 5.57 9.64 41.39
C LEU A 27 5.00 8.27 41.04
N LEU A 28 3.67 8.19 41.05
CA LEU A 28 2.97 7.37 40.09
C LEU A 28 3.47 7.86 38.74
N ALA A 29 4.57 7.27 38.29
CA ALA A 29 4.86 7.17 36.88
C ALA A 29 3.61 6.51 36.32
N VAL A 30 2.66 7.33 35.87
CA VAL A 30 1.73 6.90 34.85
C VAL A 30 2.65 6.62 33.68
N THR A 31 3.11 5.37 33.60
CA THR A 31 3.59 4.82 32.35
C THR A 31 2.41 5.03 31.42
N GLN A 32 2.47 6.07 30.60
CA GLN A 32 1.64 6.12 29.42
C GLN A 32 1.96 4.79 28.73
N SER A 33 1.00 3.87 28.68
CA SER A 33 1.20 2.70 27.84
C SER A 33 1.47 3.26 26.46
N SER A 34 2.65 2.97 25.91
CA SER A 34 2.82 3.15 24.47
C SER A 34 1.67 2.38 23.84
N ASN A 35 0.79 3.08 23.12
CA ASN A 35 -0.20 2.38 22.31
C ASN A 35 0.64 1.57 21.32
N ALA A 36 0.52 0.25 21.40
CA ALA A 36 1.15 -0.64 20.43
C ALA A 36 0.78 -0.16 19.03
N ALA A 37 1.76 0.07 18.16
CA ALA A 37 1.47 0.44 16.79
C ALA A 37 0.59 -0.65 16.17
N THR A 38 -0.43 -0.21 15.43
CA THR A 38 -1.38 -1.11 14.76
C THR A 38 -1.41 -0.75 13.29
N VAL A 39 -1.03 -1.71 12.45
CA VAL A 39 -1.34 -1.65 11.03
C VAL A 39 -2.83 -1.95 10.89
N ASN A 40 -3.60 -0.96 10.46
CA ASN A 40 -5.05 -1.11 10.29
C ASN A 40 -5.38 -1.81 8.96
N PRO A 41 -6.56 -2.44 8.83
CA PRO A 41 -7.10 -2.88 7.54
C PRO A 41 -7.05 -1.76 6.50
N GLY A 42 -6.86 -2.11 5.24
CA GLY A 42 -6.62 -1.10 4.22
C GLY A 42 -6.30 -1.65 2.84
N LEU A 43 -6.09 -0.71 1.90
CA LEU A 43 -5.76 -0.97 0.52
C LEU A 43 -4.32 -0.58 0.22
N ASP A 44 -3.62 -1.48 -0.45
CA ASP A 44 -2.26 -1.31 -0.92
C ASP A 44 -2.29 -1.26 -2.45
N TYR A 45 -1.67 -0.22 -3.02
CA TYR A 45 -1.68 0.07 -4.45
C TYR A 45 -0.28 -0.16 -5.02
N VAL A 46 -0.18 -1.08 -5.98
CA VAL A 46 1.10 -1.42 -6.60
C VAL A 46 1.01 -1.38 -8.12
N PHE A 47 2.17 -1.26 -8.74
CA PHE A 47 2.31 -1.36 -10.18
C PHE A 47 3.37 -2.39 -10.58
N THR A 48 3.20 -2.93 -11.77
CA THR A 48 4.00 -3.97 -12.39
C THR A 48 4.82 -3.33 -13.53
N PRO A 49 6.13 -3.08 -13.33
CA PRO A 49 6.98 -2.56 -14.39
C PRO A 49 6.95 -3.39 -15.68
N THR A 50 7.32 -2.78 -16.80
CA THR A 50 7.34 -3.50 -18.07
C THR A 50 8.35 -4.64 -18.04
N GLY A 51 7.89 -5.85 -18.35
CA GLY A 51 8.74 -7.03 -18.35
C GLY A 51 8.91 -7.67 -16.97
N SER A 52 8.33 -7.08 -15.92
CA SER A 52 8.58 -7.55 -14.57
C SER A 52 7.75 -8.77 -14.19
N ALA A 53 6.62 -9.04 -14.85
CA ALA A 53 5.81 -10.23 -14.63
C ALA A 53 5.88 -11.17 -15.82
N THR A 54 6.12 -12.46 -15.58
CA THR A 54 6.08 -13.49 -16.62
C THR A 54 5.28 -14.69 -16.12
N PHE A 55 4.24 -15.07 -16.84
CA PHE A 55 3.44 -16.25 -16.52
C PHE A 55 3.62 -17.30 -17.60
N PHE A 56 3.74 -18.57 -17.19
CA PHE A 56 3.63 -19.70 -18.09
C PHE A 56 2.18 -20.19 -18.15
N PHE A 57 1.52 -20.03 -19.30
CA PHE A 57 0.19 -20.56 -19.55
C PHE A 57 0.29 -21.90 -20.29
N ASP A 58 0.06 -22.97 -19.55
CA ASP A 58 -0.07 -24.33 -20.08
C ASP A 58 -1.56 -24.60 -20.46
N ASP A 59 -1.93 -25.86 -20.64
CA ASP A 59 -3.32 -26.33 -20.80
C ASP A 59 -4.28 -25.66 -19.79
N PRO A 60 -5.43 -25.07 -20.23
CA PRO A 60 -6.04 -25.08 -21.57
C PRO A 60 -5.66 -23.93 -22.50
N ILE A 61 -4.83 -23.01 -22.05
CA ILE A 61 -4.47 -21.81 -22.80
C ILE A 61 -3.38 -22.12 -23.82
N ASP A 62 -2.38 -22.95 -23.47
CA ASP A 62 -1.26 -23.42 -24.31
C ASP A 62 -0.60 -22.30 -25.15
N ILE A 63 -0.35 -21.15 -24.51
CA ILE A 63 0.35 -19.99 -25.11
C ILE A 63 1.83 -19.98 -24.68
N GLY A 64 2.19 -20.70 -23.62
CA GLY A 64 3.53 -20.75 -23.07
C GLY A 64 3.86 -19.51 -22.22
N PHE A 65 5.13 -19.07 -22.26
CA PHE A 65 5.57 -17.91 -21.49
C PHE A 65 5.04 -16.60 -22.09
N VAL A 66 4.36 -15.82 -21.27
CA VAL A 66 3.89 -14.48 -21.60
C VAL A 66 4.48 -13.51 -20.60
N THR A 67 5.18 -12.52 -21.12
CA THR A 67 5.72 -11.41 -20.32
C THR A 67 4.73 -10.25 -20.33
N PHE A 68 4.50 -9.66 -19.17
CA PHE A 68 3.47 -8.67 -18.91
C PHE A 68 4.05 -7.31 -18.48
N LYS A 69 3.19 -6.31 -18.59
CA LYS A 69 3.30 -5.02 -17.93
C LYS A 69 1.97 -4.66 -17.29
N GLY A 70 2.03 -3.78 -16.30
CA GLY A 70 0.86 -3.13 -15.73
C GLY A 70 0.06 -2.36 -16.76
N LEU A 71 -1.27 -2.55 -16.74
CA LEU A 71 -2.21 -1.66 -17.39
C LEU A 71 -2.99 -0.91 -16.30
N PRO A 72 -2.90 0.44 -16.21
CA PRO A 72 -3.54 1.19 -15.14
C PRO A 72 -5.05 0.90 -15.04
N ILE A 73 -5.52 0.59 -13.83
CA ILE A 73 -6.94 0.32 -13.55
C ILE A 73 -7.76 1.58 -13.81
N ASP A 74 -7.36 2.71 -13.25
CA ASP A 74 -7.92 4.03 -13.53
C ASP A 74 -6.81 5.07 -13.46
N SER A 75 -6.30 5.47 -14.63
CA SER A 75 -5.21 6.44 -14.70
C SER A 75 -5.56 7.83 -14.18
N SER A 76 -6.87 8.16 -14.10
CA SER A 76 -7.31 9.47 -13.66
C SER A 76 -7.33 9.63 -12.14
N THR A 77 -7.50 8.52 -11.41
CA THR A 77 -7.63 8.53 -9.95
C THR A 77 -6.53 7.73 -9.23
N LEU A 78 -6.01 6.67 -9.84
CA LEU A 78 -5.05 5.74 -9.24
C LEU A 78 -3.66 5.76 -9.90
N GLY A 79 -3.41 6.72 -10.80
CA GLY A 79 -2.11 6.89 -11.47
C GLY A 79 -1.75 5.70 -12.34
N ILE A 80 -0.67 5.00 -12.02
CA ILE A 80 -0.24 3.82 -12.79
C ILE A 80 -0.58 2.49 -12.10
N THR A 81 -1.36 2.53 -11.02
CA THR A 81 -1.75 1.31 -10.28
C THR A 81 -2.44 0.32 -11.20
N ASP A 82 -1.95 -0.92 -11.21
CA ASP A 82 -2.55 -2.04 -11.94
C ASP A 82 -3.03 -3.17 -11.03
N THR A 83 -2.65 -3.14 -9.75
CA THR A 83 -3.01 -4.16 -8.78
C THR A 83 -3.39 -3.51 -7.44
N ILE A 84 -4.50 -3.95 -6.86
CA ILE A 84 -4.99 -3.47 -5.55
C ILE A 84 -5.10 -4.67 -4.62
N ILE A 85 -4.49 -4.55 -3.44
CA ILE A 85 -4.47 -5.59 -2.40
C ILE A 85 -5.16 -5.03 -1.16
N ARG A 86 -6.13 -5.77 -0.62
CA ARG A 86 -6.81 -5.42 0.63
C ARG A 86 -6.34 -6.29 1.78
N ARG A 87 -5.84 -5.68 2.84
CA ARG A 87 -5.64 -6.29 4.17
C ARG A 87 -6.94 -6.16 4.97
N THR A 88 -7.47 -7.26 5.50
CA THR A 88 -8.80 -7.25 6.13
C THR A 88 -8.77 -7.04 7.64
N ASP A 89 -7.67 -7.40 8.30
CA ASP A 89 -7.60 -7.49 9.75
C ASP A 89 -6.48 -6.58 10.29
N PRO A 90 -6.65 -5.98 11.48
CA PRO A 90 -5.61 -5.17 12.10
C PRO A 90 -4.47 -6.05 12.63
N VAL A 91 -3.24 -5.59 12.46
CA VAL A 91 -2.04 -6.24 13.01
C VAL A 91 -1.35 -5.31 14.00
N SER A 92 -1.46 -5.64 15.28
CA SER A 92 -0.75 -4.93 16.36
C SER A 92 0.67 -5.46 16.56
N GLU A 93 1.55 -4.62 17.11
CA GLU A 93 2.89 -5.03 17.54
C GLU A 93 2.89 -6.30 18.43
N PRO A 94 3.99 -7.08 18.40
CA PRO A 94 5.20 -6.88 17.57
C PRO A 94 5.09 -7.49 16.17
N SER A 95 4.12 -8.37 15.96
CA SER A 95 3.89 -9.05 14.68
C SER A 95 2.53 -9.73 14.67
N GLY A 96 1.99 -9.99 13.49
CA GLY A 96 0.81 -10.83 13.32
C GLY A 96 0.47 -11.02 11.85
N ASP A 97 -0.58 -11.81 11.64
CA ASP A 97 -1.04 -12.18 10.31
C ASP A 97 -2.34 -11.44 9.99
N THR A 98 -2.51 -11.04 8.74
CA THR A 98 -3.77 -10.54 8.19
C THR A 98 -4.09 -11.30 6.91
N PRO A 99 -5.35 -11.71 6.71
CA PRO A 99 -5.80 -12.13 5.40
C PRO A 99 -5.63 -10.99 4.40
N ILE A 100 -5.26 -11.35 3.17
CA ILE A 100 -5.20 -10.45 2.03
C ILE A 100 -6.11 -10.91 0.90
N ILE A 101 -6.71 -9.94 0.21
CA ILE A 101 -7.58 -10.16 -0.94
C ILE A 101 -7.03 -9.31 -2.07
N ILE A 102 -6.82 -9.90 -3.24
CA ILE A 102 -6.49 -9.12 -4.43
C ILE A 102 -7.83 -8.61 -4.99
N GLU A 103 -8.06 -7.30 -4.90
CA GLU A 103 -9.33 -6.67 -5.29
C GLU A 103 -9.40 -6.38 -6.78
N ASP A 104 -8.25 -6.03 -7.38
CA ASP A 104 -8.16 -5.77 -8.79
C ASP A 104 -6.76 -6.11 -9.32
N LEU A 105 -6.70 -6.53 -10.57
CA LEU A 105 -5.49 -6.92 -11.29
C LEU A 105 -5.72 -6.63 -12.76
N SER A 106 -4.79 -5.90 -13.38
CA SER A 106 -4.92 -5.47 -14.77
C SER A 106 -3.57 -5.52 -15.47
N LEU A 107 -3.28 -6.64 -16.15
CA LEU A 107 -2.02 -6.84 -16.88
C LEU A 107 -2.26 -7.03 -18.37
N VAL A 108 -1.29 -6.60 -19.18
CA VAL A 108 -1.27 -6.81 -20.63
C VAL A 108 0.09 -7.32 -21.08
N SER A 109 0.10 -8.22 -22.06
CA SER A 109 1.33 -8.74 -22.67
C SER A 109 2.19 -7.61 -23.23
N VAL A 110 3.50 -7.68 -23.02
CA VAL A 110 4.46 -6.70 -23.55
C VAL A 110 4.56 -6.81 -25.07
N GLU A 111 4.56 -8.04 -25.57
CA GLU A 111 4.54 -8.38 -26.99
C GLU A 111 3.45 -9.41 -27.26
N ALA A 112 2.95 -9.43 -28.50
CA ALA A 112 2.00 -10.44 -28.93
C ALA A 112 2.67 -11.83 -29.00
N VAL A 113 2.02 -12.84 -28.43
CA VAL A 113 2.49 -14.23 -28.45
C VAL A 113 1.67 -15.00 -29.48
N GLY A 114 2.33 -15.56 -30.49
CA GLY A 114 1.62 -16.23 -31.59
C GLY A 114 0.68 -15.31 -32.38
N GLY A 115 0.91 -14.00 -32.38
CA GLY A 115 0.03 -13.00 -33.01
C GLY A 115 -1.20 -12.63 -32.18
N LYS A 116 -1.23 -12.99 -30.90
CA LYS A 116 -2.30 -12.66 -29.95
C LYS A 116 -1.80 -11.71 -28.85
N ASP A 117 -2.62 -10.74 -28.51
CA ASP A 117 -2.45 -9.98 -27.27
C ASP A 117 -3.13 -10.76 -26.13
N VAL A 118 -2.48 -10.80 -24.97
CA VAL A 118 -3.00 -11.46 -23.77
C VAL A 118 -3.23 -10.41 -22.69
N PHE A 119 -4.45 -10.34 -22.19
CA PHE A 119 -4.82 -9.50 -21.05
C PHE A 119 -5.18 -10.40 -19.87
N VAL A 120 -4.86 -9.97 -18.66
CA VAL A 120 -5.11 -10.75 -17.45
C VAL A 120 -5.81 -9.87 -16.43
N GLY A 121 -6.90 -10.39 -15.87
CA GLY A 121 -7.55 -9.84 -14.69
C GLY A 121 -8.13 -10.92 -13.80
N LEU A 122 -8.81 -10.51 -12.73
CA LEU A 122 -9.37 -11.44 -11.74
C LEU A 122 -10.65 -12.12 -12.22
N ASP A 123 -10.85 -13.38 -11.84
CA ASP A 123 -12.13 -14.06 -12.00
C ASP A 123 -13.13 -13.54 -10.96
N PRO A 124 -14.26 -12.92 -11.35
CA PRO A 124 -15.24 -12.40 -10.39
C PRO A 124 -15.94 -13.49 -9.56
N ASN A 125 -15.83 -14.76 -9.96
CA ASN A 125 -16.47 -15.90 -9.29
C ASN A 125 -15.53 -16.64 -8.34
N MET A 126 -14.23 -16.36 -8.38
CA MET A 126 -13.23 -17.03 -7.55
C MET A 126 -12.31 -15.99 -6.91
N GLN A 127 -12.33 -15.93 -5.57
CA GLN A 127 -11.54 -14.96 -4.83
C GLN A 127 -10.04 -15.24 -4.97
N SER A 128 -9.26 -14.22 -5.33
CA SER A 128 -7.80 -14.22 -5.22
C SER A 128 -7.39 -13.65 -3.87
N GLY A 129 -6.36 -14.23 -3.24
CA GLY A 129 -5.95 -13.82 -1.91
C GLY A 129 -5.06 -14.84 -1.21
N GLY A 130 -4.82 -14.58 0.07
CA GLY A 130 -3.92 -15.37 0.90
C GLY A 130 -3.72 -14.72 2.25
N GLU A 131 -2.51 -14.81 2.79
CA GLU A 131 -2.17 -14.27 4.10
C GLU A 131 -0.87 -13.44 4.01
N MET A 132 -0.80 -12.40 4.82
CA MET A 132 0.37 -11.55 4.97
C MET A 132 0.79 -11.53 6.44
N THR A 133 2.05 -11.85 6.69
CA THR A 133 2.67 -11.70 8.00
C THR A 133 3.39 -10.36 8.06
N ILE A 134 2.98 -9.50 8.99
CA ILE A 134 3.60 -8.19 9.24
C ILE A 134 4.41 -8.27 10.53
N ARG A 135 5.65 -7.78 10.47
CA ARG A 135 6.55 -7.66 11.62
C ARG A 135 6.92 -6.19 11.78
N HIS A 136 6.69 -5.66 12.97
CA HIS A 136 7.03 -4.29 13.35
C HIS A 136 8.49 -4.22 13.78
N ASP A 137 9.15 -3.11 13.47
CA ASP A 137 10.45 -2.79 14.07
C ASP A 137 10.29 -2.31 15.52
N GLU A 138 11.41 -2.03 16.19
CA GLU A 138 11.39 -1.57 17.59
C GLU A 138 10.68 -0.22 17.80
N SER A 139 10.46 0.56 16.73
CA SER A 139 9.81 1.87 16.77
C SER A 139 8.30 1.80 16.52
N GLY A 140 7.81 0.73 15.88
CA GLY A 140 6.40 0.56 15.52
C GLY A 140 5.96 1.34 14.28
N ASP A 141 6.83 2.19 13.72
CA ASP A 141 6.51 3.04 12.57
C ASP A 141 6.84 2.38 11.21
N GLY A 142 7.38 1.16 11.24
CA GLY A 142 7.73 0.37 10.06
C GLY A 142 8.12 -1.07 10.41
N GLY A 143 8.71 -1.77 9.45
CA GLY A 143 9.25 -3.11 9.67
C GLY A 143 9.39 -3.95 8.42
N THR A 144 9.16 -5.26 8.54
CA THR A 144 9.24 -6.24 7.42
C THR A 144 7.90 -6.93 7.23
N TRP A 145 7.69 -7.52 6.06
CA TRP A 145 6.54 -8.37 5.80
C TRP A 145 6.85 -9.42 4.76
N ASP A 146 6.10 -10.50 4.81
CA ASP A 146 5.98 -11.48 3.75
C ASP A 146 4.52 -11.84 3.54
N SER A 147 4.17 -12.27 2.35
CA SER A 147 2.85 -12.79 2.07
C SER A 147 2.93 -14.00 1.17
N PHE A 148 1.90 -14.84 1.28
CA PHE A 148 1.66 -15.92 0.35
C PHE A 148 0.24 -15.83 -0.17
N PHE A 149 0.05 -15.94 -1.49
CA PHE A 149 -1.26 -15.79 -2.10
C PHE A 149 -1.37 -16.52 -3.44
N ASP A 150 -2.61 -16.79 -3.82
CA ASP A 150 -2.96 -17.35 -5.12
C ASP A 150 -3.77 -16.33 -5.94
N ILE A 151 -3.55 -16.34 -7.25
CA ILE A 151 -4.30 -15.58 -8.25
C ILE A 151 -5.23 -16.54 -8.99
N ASN A 152 -6.52 -16.28 -8.85
CA ASN A 152 -7.61 -16.86 -9.61
C ASN A 152 -8.03 -15.82 -10.66
N GLY A 153 -7.65 -16.05 -11.92
CA GLY A 153 -7.77 -15.05 -12.97
C GLY A 153 -8.44 -15.55 -14.24
N ILE A 154 -8.72 -14.60 -15.13
CA ILE A 154 -9.16 -14.84 -16.50
C ILE A 154 -8.11 -14.24 -17.44
N ALA A 155 -7.60 -15.07 -18.35
CA ALA A 155 -6.80 -14.63 -19.48
C ALA A 155 -7.73 -14.34 -20.67
N ILE A 156 -7.62 -13.14 -21.23
CA ILE A 156 -8.37 -12.69 -22.40
C ILE A 156 -7.41 -12.71 -23.58
N ILE A 157 -7.74 -13.49 -24.60
CA ILE A 157 -6.88 -13.77 -25.74
C ILE A 157 -7.54 -13.16 -26.98
N ALA A 158 -6.89 -12.15 -27.57
CA ALA A 158 -7.41 -11.41 -28.71
C ALA A 158 -6.38 -11.36 -29.83
N ASP A 159 -6.81 -11.20 -31.09
CA ASP A 159 -5.89 -10.92 -32.19
C ASP A 159 -5.13 -9.61 -31.91
N ALA A 160 -3.82 -9.62 -32.19
CA ALA A 160 -2.96 -8.48 -31.85
C ALA A 160 -3.49 -7.17 -32.47
N GLY A 161 -3.58 -6.12 -31.64
CA GLY A 161 -4.03 -4.79 -32.04
C GLY A 161 -5.55 -4.64 -32.23
N THR A 162 -6.37 -5.66 -31.94
CA THR A 162 -7.83 -5.55 -32.01
C THR A 162 -8.43 -4.81 -30.82
N LEU A 163 -7.82 -4.95 -29.65
CA LEU A 163 -8.24 -4.32 -28.40
C LEU A 163 -7.37 -3.11 -28.11
N ASN A 164 -7.99 -1.96 -27.84
CA ASN A 164 -7.30 -0.73 -27.46
C ASN A 164 -7.65 -0.37 -26.02
N PRO A 165 -6.71 -0.49 -25.07
CA PRO A 165 -6.99 -0.25 -23.66
C PRO A 165 -7.22 1.24 -23.40
N THR A 166 -8.49 1.63 -23.29
CA THR A 166 -8.90 3.00 -23.02
C THR A 166 -9.97 3.05 -21.94
N GLY A 167 -9.81 3.99 -21.00
CA GLY A 167 -10.76 4.22 -19.91
C GLY A 167 -10.48 3.37 -18.67
N PRO A 168 -11.23 3.64 -17.58
CA PRO A 168 -11.09 2.89 -16.34
C PRO A 168 -11.61 1.46 -16.48
N ASP A 169 -11.08 0.56 -15.65
CA ASP A 169 -11.52 -0.83 -15.49
C ASP A 169 -11.54 -1.60 -16.81
N PHE A 170 -10.63 -1.29 -17.74
CA PHE A 170 -10.66 -1.83 -19.10
C PHE A 170 -10.75 -3.37 -19.13
N ILE A 171 -9.85 -4.06 -18.43
CA ILE A 171 -9.80 -5.53 -18.40
C ILE A 171 -11.02 -6.10 -17.69
N LYS A 172 -11.42 -5.52 -16.56
CA LYS A 172 -12.62 -5.92 -15.81
C LYS A 172 -13.89 -5.82 -16.66
N ASN A 173 -14.00 -4.77 -17.48
CA ASN A 173 -15.09 -4.59 -18.43
C ASN A 173 -15.05 -5.63 -19.57
N LEU A 174 -13.86 -6.02 -20.05
CA LEU A 174 -13.72 -7.11 -21.01
C LEU A 174 -14.16 -8.45 -20.39
N ILE A 175 -13.75 -8.75 -19.16
CA ILE A 175 -14.14 -9.98 -18.44
C ILE A 175 -15.66 -10.07 -18.29
N ALA A 176 -16.32 -8.97 -17.94
CA ALA A 176 -17.79 -8.91 -17.85
C ALA A 176 -18.49 -9.15 -19.20
N GLY A 177 -17.80 -8.89 -20.32
CA GLY A 177 -18.29 -9.11 -21.69
C GLY A 177 -17.94 -10.48 -22.29
N CYS A 178 -17.30 -11.38 -21.53
CA CYS A 178 -16.85 -12.68 -22.03
C CYS A 178 -17.98 -13.72 -22.20
N PRO A 179 -17.90 -14.60 -23.22
CA PRO A 179 -17.03 -14.52 -24.39
C PRO A 179 -17.57 -13.52 -25.45
N SER A 180 -16.69 -13.07 -26.35
CA SER A 180 -17.04 -12.15 -27.44
C SER A 180 -16.60 -12.69 -28.81
N ALA A 181 -17.13 -12.13 -29.90
CA ALA A 181 -16.68 -12.45 -31.24
C ALA A 181 -15.22 -12.03 -31.52
N SER A 182 -14.64 -11.15 -30.70
CA SER A 182 -13.31 -10.57 -30.91
C SER A 182 -12.24 -11.10 -29.95
N TYR A 183 -12.61 -11.87 -28.93
CA TYR A 183 -11.68 -12.40 -27.95
C TYR A 183 -12.26 -13.60 -27.20
N GLU A 184 -11.38 -14.49 -26.79
CA GLU A 184 -11.69 -15.63 -25.94
C GLU A 184 -11.26 -15.36 -24.50
N CYS A 185 -11.91 -16.03 -23.55
CA CYS A 185 -11.62 -15.86 -22.13
C CYS A 185 -11.43 -17.23 -21.51
N GLN A 186 -10.29 -17.43 -20.87
CA GLN A 186 -9.92 -18.69 -20.28
C GLN A 186 -9.55 -18.50 -18.81
N PRO A 187 -10.19 -19.24 -17.89
CA PRO A 187 -9.81 -19.20 -16.49
C PRO A 187 -8.43 -19.81 -16.29
N PHE A 188 -7.67 -19.26 -15.35
CA PHE A 188 -6.40 -19.81 -14.91
C PHE A 188 -6.24 -19.63 -13.41
N GLN A 189 -5.36 -20.44 -12.84
CA GLN A 189 -4.91 -20.30 -11.46
C GLN A 189 -3.39 -20.22 -11.46
N LYS A 190 -2.85 -19.28 -10.68
CA LYS A 190 -1.41 -19.11 -10.49
C LYS A 190 -1.09 -18.93 -9.02
N GLY A 191 0.03 -19.50 -8.60
CA GLY A 191 0.48 -19.49 -7.22
C GLY A 191 0.94 -20.89 -6.76
N THR A 192 1.37 -21.02 -5.51
CA THR A 192 1.40 -19.96 -4.50
C THR A 192 2.55 -18.99 -4.69
N PHE A 193 2.23 -17.71 -4.80
CA PHE A 193 3.22 -16.64 -4.83
C PHE A 193 3.74 -16.40 -3.43
N ILE A 194 5.05 -16.24 -3.28
CA ILE A 194 5.70 -15.78 -2.05
C ILE A 194 6.24 -14.38 -2.34
N ALA A 195 5.67 -13.39 -1.66
CA ALA A 195 6.12 -12.01 -1.72
C ALA A 195 6.87 -11.66 -0.45
N SER A 196 8.00 -10.97 -0.59
CA SER A 196 8.71 -10.42 0.57
C SER A 196 9.22 -9.03 0.25
N ASN A 197 9.20 -8.15 1.25
CA ASN A 197 9.82 -6.84 1.15
C ASN A 197 10.40 -6.40 2.50
N GLU A 198 11.53 -5.69 2.42
CA GLU A 198 12.17 -5.03 3.54
C GLU A 198 12.63 -3.63 3.08
N PRO A 199 12.16 -2.51 3.65
CA PRO A 199 11.14 -2.33 4.72
C PRO A 199 9.76 -1.78 4.25
N TRP A 200 8.76 -1.84 5.12
CA TRP A 200 7.49 -1.08 5.03
C TRP A 200 7.46 0.09 6.04
N SER A 201 6.57 1.06 5.83
CA SER A 201 6.40 2.26 6.68
C SER A 201 4.92 2.61 6.89
N MET A 202 4.56 3.14 8.07
CA MET A 202 3.25 3.77 8.32
C MET A 202 3.12 5.16 7.71
N THR A 203 4.25 5.78 7.35
CA THR A 203 4.29 7.10 6.72
C THR A 203 4.61 6.94 5.22
N PRO A 204 3.80 7.50 4.31
CA PRO A 204 4.11 7.44 2.89
C PRO A 204 5.39 8.22 2.59
N GLY A 205 6.22 7.69 1.69
CA GLY A 205 7.30 8.47 1.07
C GLY A 205 6.74 9.65 0.26
N SER A 206 7.58 10.65 -0.02
CA SER A 206 7.15 11.83 -0.80
C SER A 206 6.61 11.49 -2.18
N ASP A 207 7.06 10.36 -2.73
CA ASP A 207 6.71 9.90 -4.07
C ASP A 207 5.71 8.72 -4.03
N ASN A 208 5.22 8.32 -2.86
CA ASN A 208 4.27 7.23 -2.73
C ASN A 208 2.83 7.74 -2.94
N PHE A 209 2.09 7.07 -3.82
CA PHE A 209 0.66 7.28 -3.95
C PHE A 209 -0.04 6.92 -2.64
N VAL A 210 -0.78 7.87 -2.09
CA VAL A 210 -1.73 7.64 -0.99
C VAL A 210 -3.09 7.51 -1.65
N GLY A 211 -3.62 6.28 -1.68
CA GLY A 211 -4.94 6.01 -2.22
C GLY A 211 -6.04 6.84 -1.57
N PRO A 212 -7.24 6.86 -2.16
CA PRO A 212 -8.39 7.59 -1.61
C PRO A 212 -8.76 7.13 -0.19
N GLU A 213 -8.43 5.89 0.16
CA GLU A 213 -8.56 5.34 1.50
C GLU A 213 -7.18 5.35 2.18
N SER A 214 -6.90 6.38 2.99
CA SER A 214 -5.61 6.51 3.67
C SER A 214 -5.46 5.43 4.74
N SER A 215 -4.70 4.38 4.45
CA SER A 215 -4.39 3.31 5.39
C SER A 215 -2.88 3.06 5.48
N ASN A 216 -2.40 2.71 6.67
CA ASN A 216 -1.01 2.90 7.13
C ASN A 216 -0.01 1.80 6.67
N PHE A 217 -0.02 1.37 5.42
CA PHE A 217 0.93 0.37 4.93
C PHE A 217 1.49 0.81 3.59
N PHE A 218 2.72 1.32 3.63
CA PHE A 218 3.38 1.83 2.43
C PHE A 218 4.66 1.04 2.17
N LEU A 219 4.76 0.53 0.95
CA LEU A 219 5.98 -0.10 0.46
C LEU A 219 7.05 0.98 0.26
N THR A 220 8.27 0.73 0.73
CA THR A 220 9.39 1.68 0.56
C THR A 220 10.43 1.20 -0.46
N ALA A 221 10.25 -0.01 -0.98
CA ALA A 221 11.11 -0.64 -1.98
C ALA A 221 10.30 -1.60 -2.89
N PRO A 222 10.86 -2.00 -4.05
CA PRO A 222 10.26 -3.03 -4.90
C PRO A 222 10.06 -4.35 -4.14
N VAL A 223 8.95 -5.03 -4.42
CA VAL A 223 8.62 -6.34 -3.88
C VAL A 223 8.99 -7.40 -4.90
N ILE A 224 9.67 -8.45 -4.43
CA ILE A 224 9.98 -9.62 -5.24
C ILE A 224 8.95 -10.69 -4.92
N HIS A 225 8.30 -11.20 -5.96
CA HIS A 225 7.37 -12.31 -5.88
C HIS A 225 8.00 -13.54 -6.57
N ASP A 226 8.08 -14.66 -5.85
CA ASP A 226 8.44 -15.97 -6.39
C ASP A 226 7.15 -16.79 -6.56
N ALA A 227 6.83 -17.20 -7.78
CA ALA A 227 5.64 -17.98 -8.07
C ALA A 227 5.79 -19.48 -7.74
N GLY A 228 6.94 -19.91 -7.22
CA GLY A 228 7.22 -21.31 -6.88
C GLY A 228 7.47 -22.22 -8.09
N ASP A 229 7.22 -21.74 -9.30
CA ASP A 229 7.49 -22.41 -10.59
C ASP A 229 8.81 -21.94 -11.24
N GLY A 230 9.60 -21.14 -10.51
CA GLY A 230 10.85 -20.55 -10.99
C GLY A 230 10.66 -19.23 -11.73
N THR A 231 9.43 -18.73 -11.87
CA THR A 231 9.19 -17.35 -12.34
C THR A 231 9.29 -16.38 -11.15
N ILE A 232 10.14 -15.37 -11.32
CA ILE A 232 10.30 -14.26 -10.39
C ILE A 232 9.67 -13.04 -11.05
N HIS A 233 8.88 -12.29 -10.29
CA HIS A 233 8.37 -11.02 -10.74
C HIS A 233 8.56 -9.91 -9.72
N ILE A 234 8.59 -8.67 -10.22
CA ILE A 234 8.81 -7.47 -9.41
C ILE A 234 7.58 -6.58 -9.51
N VAL A 235 7.09 -6.11 -8.37
CA VAL A 235 6.12 -5.01 -8.29
C VAL A 235 6.70 -3.87 -7.48
N GLU A 236 6.24 -2.66 -7.73
CA GLU A 236 6.77 -1.44 -7.14
C GLU A 236 5.62 -0.62 -6.50
N PRO A 237 5.92 0.21 -5.48
CA PRO A 237 4.95 1.17 -4.97
C PRO A 237 4.47 2.09 -6.10
N THR A 238 3.16 2.31 -6.21
CA THR A 238 2.65 3.28 -7.18
C THR A 238 3.20 4.68 -6.89
N PRO A 239 3.85 5.35 -7.84
CA PRO A 239 4.31 6.72 -7.67
C PRO A 239 3.13 7.70 -7.62
N VAL A 240 3.31 8.84 -6.94
CA VAL A 240 2.32 9.94 -6.95
C VAL A 240 2.01 10.33 -8.41
N PRO A 241 0.73 10.35 -8.82
CA PRO A 241 0.35 10.80 -10.15
C PRO A 241 0.91 12.20 -10.42
N GLU A 242 1.71 12.36 -11.48
CA GLU A 242 2.20 13.68 -11.82
C GLU A 242 1.00 14.61 -12.10
N PRO A 243 0.97 15.84 -11.54
CA PRO A 243 -0.09 16.80 -11.78
C PRO A 243 0.01 17.41 -13.19
N SER A 244 0.01 16.60 -14.24
CA SER A 244 0.30 17.01 -15.62
C SER A 244 -0.94 17.36 -16.45
N ALA A 245 -2.17 17.24 -15.92
CA ALA A 245 -3.39 17.63 -16.64
C ALA A 245 -4.14 18.87 -16.09
N THR A 246 -3.97 19.22 -14.81
CA THR A 246 -4.77 20.31 -14.18
C THR A 246 -4.12 21.70 -14.33
N LEU A 247 -2.79 21.75 -14.47
CA LEU A 247 -2.04 23.00 -14.64
C LEU A 247 -2.23 23.64 -16.02
N ALA A 248 -2.46 22.84 -17.07
CA ALA A 248 -2.78 23.35 -18.39
C ALA A 248 -4.11 24.14 -18.38
N LEU A 249 -5.13 23.64 -17.67
CA LEU A 249 -6.44 24.31 -17.59
C LEU A 249 -6.43 25.59 -16.73
N THR A 250 -5.62 25.65 -15.67
CA THR A 250 -5.48 26.88 -14.86
C THR A 250 -4.67 27.96 -15.57
N LEU A 251 -3.66 27.61 -16.37
CA LEU A 251 -2.93 28.57 -17.20
C LEU A 251 -3.77 29.12 -18.35
N PHE A 252 -4.62 28.30 -19.00
CA PHE A 252 -5.54 28.80 -20.03
C PHE A 252 -6.69 29.65 -19.45
N ALA A 253 -7.19 29.33 -18.24
CA ALA A 253 -8.20 30.14 -17.56
C ALA A 253 -7.66 31.53 -17.16
N LEU A 254 -6.40 31.64 -16.76
CA LEU A 254 -5.76 32.93 -16.45
C LEU A 254 -5.41 33.73 -17.71
N ALA A 255 -4.96 33.09 -18.79
CA ALA A 255 -4.70 33.78 -20.06
C ALA A 255 -5.98 34.35 -20.71
N GLY A 256 -7.13 33.69 -20.54
CA GLY A 256 -8.43 34.16 -21.03
C GLY A 256 -8.97 35.42 -20.34
N THR A 257 -8.61 35.66 -19.07
CA THR A 257 -9.09 36.84 -18.32
C THR A 257 -8.27 38.10 -18.59
N TRP A 258 -7.03 37.98 -19.07
CA TRP A 258 -6.21 39.14 -19.44
C TRP A 258 -6.45 39.65 -20.87
N GLY A 259 -6.97 38.80 -21.78
CA GLY A 259 -7.29 39.19 -23.15
C GLY A 259 -8.53 40.09 -23.31
N LEU A 260 -9.45 40.09 -22.33
CA LEU A 260 -10.72 40.83 -22.43
C LEU A 260 -10.67 42.26 -21.87
N LYS A 261 -9.56 42.70 -21.26
CA LYS A 261 -9.45 44.06 -20.69
C LYS A 261 -8.83 45.12 -21.61
N LYS A 262 -8.42 44.78 -22.85
CA LYS A 262 -7.64 45.69 -23.71
C LYS A 262 -8.33 46.15 -25.00
N LYS A 263 -9.67 46.16 -25.06
CA LYS A 263 -10.41 46.68 -26.22
C LYS A 263 -11.55 47.64 -25.87
N GLN A 264 -11.27 48.64 -25.04
CA GLN A 264 -12.08 49.86 -24.95
C GLN A 264 -11.18 51.07 -24.67
N SER A 265 -10.54 51.60 -25.71
CA SER A 265 -10.07 52.99 -25.79
C SER A 265 -9.35 53.20 -27.11
N PHE A 266 -10.08 53.58 -28.16
CA PHE A 266 -9.59 54.52 -29.17
C PHE A 266 -10.82 55.21 -29.77
N LYS A 267 -10.85 56.54 -29.60
CA LYS A 267 -11.70 57.48 -30.33
C LYS A 267 -11.14 57.67 -31.73
#